data_AF-A0A9J6GL34-F1
#
_entry.id   AF-A0A9J6GL34-F1
#
_cell.length_a   1.000
_cell.length_b   1.000
_cell.length_c   1.000
_cell.angle_alpha   90.00
_cell.angle_beta   90.00
_cell.angle_gamma   90.00
#
_symmetry.space_group_name_H-M   'P 1'
#
loop_
_entity.id
_entity.type
_entity.pdbx_description
1 polymer ?
#
loop_
_entity_poly.entity_id
_entity_poly.type
_entity_poly.pdbx_seq_one_letter_code
_entity_poly.pdbx_strand_id
1 'polypeptide(L)' 'MPHIEEDADIFIKSLETYANSGEEVHMLRKFEELSMDYIARGSFGIDERFQGKPDHPAMAVAKATLRGAMIGPLHMIARK' A
#
# COMPACT_ATOMS: atom_id res chain seq x y z
N MET A 1 -16.77 3.28 0.74
CA MET A 1 -16.15 2.24 1.60
C MET A 1 -15.25 2.98 2.57
N PRO A 2 -15.68 3.22 3.81
CA PRO A 2 -14.99 4.12 4.74
C PRO A 2 -13.50 3.80 4.94
N HIS A 3 -13.16 2.51 4.95
CA HIS A 3 -11.77 2.05 5.11
C HIS A 3 -10.86 2.44 3.93
N ILE A 4 -11.36 2.42 2.69
CA ILE A 4 -10.57 2.81 1.51
C ILE A 4 -10.21 4.30 1.54
N GLU A 5 -11.17 5.14 1.94
CA GLU A 5 -10.96 6.58 2.06
C GLU A 5 -9.94 6.90 3.15
N GLU A 6 -10.06 6.23 4.31
CA GLU A 6 -9.12 6.36 5.42
C GLU A 6 -7.69 5.94 5.03
N ASP A 7 -7.54 4.78 4.39
CA ASP A 7 -6.23 4.27 3.97
C ASP A 7 -5.58 5.18 2.90
N ALA A 8 -6.39 5.76 2.01
CA ALA A 8 -5.94 6.75 1.03
C ALA A 8 -5.51 8.07 1.69
N ASP A 9 -6.24 8.57 2.68
CA ASP A 9 -5.88 9.78 3.41
C ASP A 9 -4.54 9.64 4.14
N ILE A 10 -4.30 8.46 4.74
CA ILE A 10 -3.02 8.13 5.37
C ILE A 10 -1.90 8.11 4.33
N PHE A 11 -2.17 7.55 3.16
CA PHE A 11 -1.22 7.50 2.07
C PHE A 11 -0.85 8.90 1.57
N ILE A 12 -1.83 9.77 1.32
CA ILE A 12 -1.60 11.14 0.87
C ILE A 12 -0.77 11.94 1.88
N LYS A 13 -1.06 11.82 3.19
CA LYS A 13 -0.25 12.45 4.25
C LYS A 13 1.20 11.96 4.25
N SER A 14 1.40 10.67 3.98
CA SER A 14 2.74 10.09 3.86
C SER A 14 3.46 10.62 2.62
N LEU A 15 2.77 10.76 1.49
CA LEU A 15 3.32 11.37 0.27
C LEU A 15 3.72 12.82 0.47
N GLU A 16 2.93 13.62 1.19
CA GLU A 16 3.28 15.00 1.53
C GLU A 16 4.57 15.04 2.35
N THR A 17 4.70 14.14 3.33
CA THR A 17 5.92 14.01 4.14
C THR A 17 7.12 13.66 3.27
N TYR A 18 6.97 12.70 2.35
CA TYR A 18 8.04 12.30 1.42
C TYR A 18 8.42 13.39 0.43
N ALA A 19 7.44 14.12 -0.11
CA ALA A 19 7.67 15.21 -1.04
C ALA A 19 8.47 16.35 -0.37
N ASN A 20 8.22 16.59 0.91
CA ASN A 20 8.90 17.62 1.68
C ASN A 20 10.29 17.22 2.19
N SER A 21 10.65 15.93 2.18
CA SER A 21 11.97 15.49 2.67
C SER A 21 13.11 15.75 1.68
N GLY A 22 12.80 15.88 0.39
CA GLY A 22 13.80 15.99 -0.67
C GLY A 22 14.54 14.68 -0.97
N GLU A 23 14.15 13.58 -0.33
CA GLU A 23 14.75 12.25 -0.54
C GLU A 23 14.05 11.50 -1.68
N GLU A 24 14.82 10.66 -2.38
CA GLU A 24 14.24 9.73 -3.34
C GLU A 24 13.51 8.58 -2.62
N VAL A 25 12.23 8.39 -2.94
CA VAL A 25 11.39 7.34 -2.34
C VAL A 25 10.97 6.30 -3.38
N HIS A 26 11.19 5.03 -3.05
CA HIS A 26 10.83 3.90 -3.91
C HIS A 26 9.31 3.66 -3.92
N MET A 27 8.58 4.37 -4.78
CA MET A 27 7.12 4.42 -4.82
C MET A 27 6.42 3.07 -4.94
N LEU A 28 7.00 2.07 -5.62
CA LEU A 28 6.43 0.72 -5.66
C LEU A 28 6.23 0.14 -4.26
N ARG A 29 7.18 0.33 -3.33
CA ARG A 29 7.05 -0.19 -1.96
C ARG A 29 5.89 0.46 -1.23
N LYS A 30 5.69 1.77 -1.45
CA LYS A 30 4.59 2.52 -0.87
C LYS A 30 3.24 2.11 -1.44
N PHE A 31 3.18 1.81 -2.73
CA PHE A 31 1.97 1.24 -3.32
C PHE A 31 1.69 -0.19 -2.86
N GLU A 32 2.71 -1.02 -2.65
CA GLU A 32 2.55 -2.37 -2.08
C GLU A 32 1.95 -2.31 -0.66
N GLU A 33 2.44 -1.38 0.18
CA GLU A 33 1.91 -1.12 1.52
C GLU A 33 0.42 -0.71 1.47
N LEU A 34 0.05 0.28 0.63
CA LEU A 34 -1.33 0.71 0.44
C LEU A 34 -2.24 -0.43 -0.09
N SER A 35 -1.71 -1.25 -0.99
CA SER A 35 -2.46 -2.36 -1.57
C SER A 35 -2.77 -3.43 -0.53
N MET A 36 -1.85 -3.66 0.41
CA MET A 36 -2.10 -4.57 1.51
C MET A 36 -3.21 -4.05 2.42
N ASP A 37 -3.26 -2.75 2.73
CA ASP A 37 -4.35 -2.17 3.51
C ASP A 37 -5.71 -2.42 2.86
N TYR A 38 -5.82 -2.14 1.56
CA TYR A 38 -7.04 -2.40 0.78
C TYR A 38 -7.40 -3.88 0.72
N ILE A 39 -6.44 -4.77 0.52
CA ILE A 39 -6.68 -6.22 0.43
C ILE A 39 -7.09 -6.75 1.81
N ALA A 40 -6.32 -6.45 2.85
CA ALA A 40 -6.54 -6.94 4.20
C ALA A 40 -7.89 -6.47 4.75
N ARG A 41 -8.17 -5.17 4.71
CA ARG A 41 -9.41 -4.60 5.25
C ARG A 41 -10.59 -4.84 4.32
N GLY A 42 -10.42 -4.62 3.02
CA GLY A 42 -11.51 -4.67 2.04
C GLY A 42 -11.91 -6.09 1.60
N SER A 43 -10.98 -7.05 1.58
CA SER A 43 -11.26 -8.42 1.11
C SER A 43 -11.32 -9.43 2.24
N PHE A 44 -10.55 -9.25 3.31
CA PHE A 44 -10.41 -10.23 4.39
C PHE A 44 -10.94 -9.75 5.75
N GLY A 45 -11.34 -8.48 5.88
CA GLY A 45 -11.81 -7.92 7.16
C GLY A 45 -10.73 -7.85 8.24
N ILE A 46 -9.46 -7.88 7.87
CA ILE A 46 -8.32 -7.76 8.78
C ILE A 46 -8.08 -6.29 9.04
N ASP A 47 -8.41 -5.81 10.23
CA ASP A 47 -8.20 -4.41 10.64
C ASP A 47 -6.77 -4.20 11.19
N GLU A 48 -5.81 -4.35 10.28
CA GLU A 48 -4.38 -4.07 10.51
C GLU A 48 -3.91 -3.06 9.47
N ARG A 49 -2.98 -2.17 9.87
CA ARG A 49 -2.40 -1.16 8.98
C ARG A 49 -0.96 -1.52 8.64
N PHE A 50 -0.68 -1.62 7.35
CA PHE A 50 0.58 -2.02 6.75
C PHE A 50 1.36 -0.85 6.17
N GLN A 51 0.73 0.28 5.88
CA GLN A 51 1.43 1.54 5.61
C GLN A 51 2.42 1.88 6.72
N GLY A 52 3.69 2.09 6.35
CA GLY A 52 4.79 2.29 7.28
C GLY A 52 5.36 1.03 7.94
N LYS A 53 4.85 -0.17 7.60
CA LYS A 53 5.30 -1.47 8.14
C LYS A 53 5.75 -2.44 7.02
N PRO A 54 6.75 -2.09 6.19
CA PRO A 54 7.14 -2.91 5.03
C PRO A 54 7.64 -4.31 5.40
N ASP A 55 8.20 -4.47 6.61
CA ASP A 55 8.77 -5.74 7.09
C ASP A 55 7.74 -6.65 7.79
N HIS A 56 6.45 -6.27 7.78
CA HIS A 56 5.41 -7.09 8.37
C HIS A 56 5.36 -8.47 7.66
N PRO A 57 5.35 -9.62 8.36
CA PRO A 57 5.42 -10.94 7.73
C PRO A 57 4.34 -11.20 6.67
N ALA A 58 3.13 -10.67 6.91
CA ALA A 58 2.02 -10.74 5.95
C ALA A 58 2.33 -10.06 4.60
N MET A 59 3.19 -9.03 4.56
CA MET A 59 3.62 -8.41 3.32
C MET A 59 4.40 -9.38 2.43
N ALA A 60 5.33 -10.13 3.02
CA ALA A 60 6.12 -11.12 2.29
C ALA A 60 5.22 -12.23 1.72
N VAL A 61 4.26 -12.70 2.53
CA VAL A 61 3.28 -13.71 2.11
C VAL A 61 2.40 -13.17 0.99
N ALA A 62 1.83 -11.96 1.14
CA ALA A 62 0.95 -11.36 0.14
C ALA A 62 1.68 -11.11 -1.19
N LYS A 63 2.93 -10.66 -1.16
CA LYS A 63 3.76 -10.52 -2.38
C LYS A 63 3.99 -11.85 -3.08
N ALA A 64 4.13 -12.95 -2.33
CA ALA A 64 4.31 -14.27 -2.90
C ALA A 64 3.01 -14.83 -3.52
N THR A 65 1.87 -14.62 -2.85
CA THR A 65 0.58 -15.25 -3.19
C THR A 65 -0.33 -14.40 -4.08
N LEU A 66 -0.27 -13.07 -3.96
CA LEU A 66 -1.15 -12.11 -4.63
C LEU A 66 -0.37 -11.14 -5.53
N ARG A 67 0.64 -11.65 -6.27
CA ARG A 67 1.59 -10.85 -7.05
C ARG A 67 0.97 -9.73 -7.88
N GLY A 68 -0.16 -9.98 -8.54
CA GLY A 68 -0.84 -8.97 -9.39
C GLY A 68 -1.54 -7.87 -8.59
N ALA A 69 -2.17 -8.22 -7.47
CA ALA A 69 -2.87 -7.25 -6.62
C ALA A 69 -1.88 -6.39 -5.82
N MET A 70 -0.73 -6.96 -5.46
CA MET A 70 0.27 -6.31 -4.60
C MET A 70 1.09 -5.22 -5.28
N ILE A 71 1.23 -5.22 -6.61
CA ILE A 71 1.94 -4.12 -7.32
C ILE A 71 1.22 -2.78 -7.11
N GLY A 72 -0.07 -2.86 -6.81
CA GLY A 72 -0.94 -1.74 -6.50
C GLY A 72 -1.66 -1.16 -7.70
N PRO A 73 -2.76 -0.43 -7.41
CA PRO A 73 -3.75 -0.06 -8.43
C PRO A 73 -3.17 0.80 -9.54
N LEU A 74 -2.21 1.68 -9.22
CA LEU A 74 -1.59 2.59 -10.19
C LEU A 74 -0.51 1.90 -11.04
N HIS A 75 0.23 0.94 -10.49
CA HIS A 75 1.24 0.21 -11.26
C HIS A 75 0.63 -0.82 -12.24
N MET A 76 -0.54 -1.37 -11.92
CA MET A 76 -1.29 -2.19 -12.88
C MET A 76 -1.69 -1.38 -14.13
N ILE A 77 -1.99 -0.09 -13.98
CA ILE A 77 -2.32 0.81 -15.09
C ILE A 77 -1.06 1.20 -15.87
N ALA A 78 0.08 1.42 -15.20
CA ALA A 78 1.33 1.83 -15.83
C ALA A 78 2.06 0.72 -16.63
N ARG A 79 1.67 -0.56 -16.48
CA ARG A 79 2.23 -1.68 -17.27
C ARG A 79 1.57 -1.87 -18.64
N LYS A 80 0.69 -0.95 -19.06
CA LYS A 80 0.06 -0.92 -20.39
C LYS A 80 0.86 -0.12 -21.38
#